data_AF-A0A836V540-F1
#
_entry.id   AF-A0A836V540-F1
#
_cell.length_a   1.000
_cell.length_b   1.000
_cell.length_c   1.000
_cell.angle_alpha   90.00
_cell.angle_beta   90.00
_cell.angle_gamma   90.00
#
_symmetry.space_group_name_H-M   'P 1'
#
loop_
_entity.id
_entity.type
_entity.pdbx_description
1 polymer ?
#
loop_
_entity_poly.entity_id
_entity_poly.type
_entity_poly.pdbx_seq_one_letter_code
_entity_poly.pdbx_strand_id
1 'polypeptide(L)'
;MVTVDELKQRGMAAFQASQFESAASLFDQARKLAPKDPDVWNMLAVTSSILGDVEAAEKGFRKVIRLQPKAHTVHNNLGTVLKDRGKLKEAERCYRKALDLMPSYAEAANNLATLLRMNGDGEQALVFYQQALALKPDYAEAYSNFGALLQEVGRVGDALQSYRRAVELQPTHPEWVFNYGCGLLEAGSFDDAQAVFHQLIQLAPQDARAWDGLCNAQLHQKQFESAITNGHKAIEFDPTNADAWFHLGVAYQSIKNSDKAIELYQKVLELDAGHDSAQYFLAILGAVEVPDKSPTDYVKDLFDGYAETFDNALVNNLEYRTPTLLFEWVERYIGETEKNLDIMDLGCGTGLIGPLFRNIAARLLGVDLSPKMVEKARERNVYDELFVDDLVPPLQDNKGALDLVLAADVFVYLGDLDDVFAATVESLRAEGLFLFSTEKSESSDRYELRESGRYAHAVPYVESLAKSHGFSVLSNDDVVLRKDGGRDINGSIYALRLN
;
A
#
# COMPACT_ATOMS: atom_id res chain seq x y z
N MET A 1 42.91 39.55 19.76
CA MET A 1 42.51 38.13 19.85
C MET A 1 41.02 38.08 19.59
N VAL A 2 40.57 37.25 18.64
CA VAL A 2 39.13 37.05 18.42
C VAL A 2 38.58 36.31 19.64
N THR A 3 37.47 36.79 20.21
CA THR A 3 36.86 36.20 21.41
C THR A 3 35.88 35.07 21.05
N VAL A 4 35.54 34.21 22.01
CA VAL A 4 34.55 33.15 21.82
C VAL A 4 33.17 33.75 21.47
N ASP A 5 32.77 34.83 22.14
CA ASP A 5 31.48 35.49 21.89
C ASP A 5 31.43 36.13 20.50
N GLU A 6 32.52 36.73 20.05
CA GLU A 6 32.63 37.28 18.70
C GLU A 6 32.52 36.19 17.63
N LEU A 7 33.13 35.01 17.86
CA LEU A 7 32.98 33.86 16.97
C LEU A 7 31.55 33.31 16.98
N LYS A 8 30.89 33.21 18.15
CA LYS A 8 29.48 32.79 18.26
C LYS A 8 28.57 33.74 17.49
N GLN A 9 28.71 35.04 17.67
CA GLN A 9 27.89 36.04 16.98
C GLN A 9 28.07 35.99 15.47
N ARG A 10 29.32 35.94 14.98
CA ARG A 10 29.60 35.81 13.54
C ARG A 10 29.07 34.49 12.97
N GLY A 11 29.23 33.40 13.71
CA GLY A 11 28.71 32.09 13.31
C GLY A 11 27.19 32.08 13.23
N MET A 12 26.49 32.69 14.20
CA MET A 12 25.04 32.83 14.17
C MET A 12 24.55 33.72 13.03
N ALA A 13 25.27 34.81 12.72
CA ALA A 13 24.95 35.65 11.57
C ALA A 13 25.12 34.89 10.25
N ALA A 14 26.20 34.12 10.11
CA ALA A 14 26.41 33.25 8.95
C ALA A 14 25.30 32.18 8.85
N PHE A 15 24.90 31.57 9.98
CA PHE A 15 23.82 30.60 10.05
C PHE A 15 22.48 31.18 9.59
N GLN A 16 22.13 32.39 10.06
CA GLN A 16 20.92 33.10 9.66
C GLN A 16 20.93 33.50 8.17
N ALA A 17 22.11 33.70 7.60
CA ALA A 17 22.30 33.95 6.17
C ALA A 17 22.41 32.65 5.34
N SER A 18 22.11 31.48 5.92
CA SER A 18 22.24 30.16 5.30
C SER A 18 23.65 29.83 4.78
N GLN A 19 24.68 30.47 5.32
CA GLN A 19 26.09 30.20 5.02
C GLN A 19 26.64 29.14 5.99
N PHE A 20 26.11 27.91 5.89
CA PHE A 20 26.29 26.86 6.89
C PHE A 20 27.75 26.41 7.04
N GLU A 21 28.53 26.33 5.96
CA GLU A 21 29.95 25.97 6.01
C GLU A 21 30.78 27.02 6.76
N SER A 22 30.47 28.30 6.52
CA SER A 22 31.09 29.43 7.22
C SER A 22 30.73 29.41 8.71
N ALA A 23 29.44 29.20 9.02
CA ALA A 23 28.96 29.06 10.39
C ALA A 23 29.66 27.91 11.12
N ALA A 24 29.76 26.73 10.49
CA ALA A 24 30.44 25.56 11.05
C ALA A 24 31.92 25.85 11.35
N SER A 25 32.63 26.52 10.42
CA SER A 25 34.03 26.92 10.64
C SER A 25 34.20 27.86 11.84
N LEU A 26 33.29 28.84 11.98
CA LEU A 26 33.31 29.79 13.10
C LEU A 26 32.98 29.11 14.44
N PHE A 27 31.98 28.22 14.46
CA PHE A 27 31.65 27.44 15.64
C PHE A 27 32.75 26.45 16.02
N ASP A 28 33.46 25.86 15.05
CA ASP A 28 34.60 24.98 15.33
C ASP A 28 35.79 25.75 15.94
N GLN A 29 36.05 26.98 15.49
CA GLN A 29 37.03 27.88 16.11
C GLN A 29 36.62 28.23 17.54
N ALA A 30 35.36 28.59 17.77
CA ALA A 30 34.83 28.87 19.11
C ALA A 30 34.98 27.64 20.02
N ARG A 31 34.74 26.44 19.49
CA ARG A 31 34.81 25.17 20.22
C ARG A 31 36.23 24.86 20.69
N LYS A 32 37.23 25.18 19.85
CA LYS A 32 38.66 25.02 20.20
C LYS A 32 39.07 25.95 21.33
N LEU A 33 38.53 27.17 21.38
CA LEU A 33 38.79 28.15 22.44
C LEU A 33 37.99 27.87 23.72
N ALA A 34 36.79 27.30 23.61
CA ALA A 34 35.91 26.98 24.75
C ALA A 34 35.36 25.54 24.69
N PRO A 35 36.20 24.50 24.90
CA PRO A 35 35.80 23.09 24.70
C PRO A 35 34.78 22.56 25.73
N LYS A 36 34.48 23.33 26.78
CA LYS A 36 33.49 23.01 27.82
C LYS A 36 32.20 23.86 27.71
N ASP A 37 32.11 24.77 26.74
CA ASP A 37 30.88 25.55 26.50
C ASP A 37 29.87 24.69 25.72
N PRO A 38 28.74 24.28 26.34
CA PRO A 38 27.73 23.47 25.67
C PRO A 38 27.05 24.20 24.50
N ASP A 39 26.95 25.53 24.52
CA ASP A 39 26.28 26.29 23.46
C ASP A 39 27.02 26.15 22.13
N VAL A 40 28.35 26.25 22.19
CA VAL A 40 29.19 26.16 21.00
C VAL A 40 29.14 24.76 20.40
N TRP A 41 29.13 23.72 21.26
CA TRP A 41 28.94 22.35 20.80
C TRP A 41 27.55 22.14 20.19
N ASN A 42 26.50 22.75 20.75
CA ASN A 42 25.15 22.67 20.22
C ASN A 42 25.03 23.38 18.86
N MET A 43 25.54 24.60 18.74
CA MET A 43 25.55 25.37 17.49
C MET A 43 26.29 24.62 16.37
N LEU A 44 27.48 24.09 16.68
CA LEU A 44 28.24 23.28 15.72
C LEU A 44 27.47 22.01 15.34
N ALA A 45 26.90 21.29 16.32
CA ALA A 45 26.17 20.05 16.05
C ALA A 45 24.94 20.27 15.17
N VAL A 46 24.14 21.32 15.44
CA VAL A 46 23.00 21.69 14.60
C VAL A 46 23.45 22.04 13.18
N THR A 47 24.54 22.81 13.05
CA THR A 47 25.05 23.20 11.72
C THR A 47 25.62 22.01 10.96
N SER A 48 26.34 21.11 11.64
CA SER A 48 26.80 19.84 11.06
C SER A 48 25.64 18.97 10.59
N SER A 49 24.53 18.94 11.35
CA SER A 49 23.33 18.21 10.96
C SER A 49 22.73 18.76 9.66
N ILE A 50 22.67 20.08 9.51
CA ILE A 50 22.18 20.74 8.28
C ILE A 50 23.10 20.46 7.09
N LEU A 51 24.42 20.41 7.33
CA LEU A 51 25.42 20.07 6.31
C LEU A 51 25.47 18.57 5.97
N GLY A 52 24.66 17.73 6.62
CA GLY A 52 24.68 16.27 6.42
C GLY A 52 25.86 15.55 7.08
N ASP A 53 26.70 16.23 7.85
CA ASP A 53 27.76 15.60 8.66
C ASP A 53 27.15 15.02 9.96
N VAL A 54 26.43 13.91 9.77
CA VAL A 54 25.72 13.19 10.83
C VAL A 54 26.66 12.70 11.93
N GLU A 55 27.92 12.42 11.61
CA GLU A 55 28.90 11.95 12.60
C GLU A 55 29.37 13.08 13.52
N ALA A 56 29.67 14.26 12.95
CA ALA A 56 30.02 15.44 13.74
C ALA A 56 28.82 15.92 14.57
N ALA A 57 27.61 15.88 14.00
CA ALA A 57 26.37 16.22 14.70
C ALA A 57 26.15 15.30 15.91
N GLU A 58 26.21 13.97 15.72
CA GLU A 58 26.06 12.99 16.81
C GLU A 58 27.10 13.24 17.92
N LYS A 59 28.38 13.41 17.54
CA LYS A 59 29.47 13.66 18.48
C LYS A 59 29.24 14.94 19.28
N GLY A 60 28.79 16.00 18.62
CA GLY A 60 28.49 17.29 19.22
C GLY A 60 27.33 17.18 20.21
N PHE A 61 26.19 16.62 19.81
CA PHE A 61 25.03 16.46 20.70
C PHE A 61 25.35 15.56 21.91
N ARG A 62 26.07 14.44 21.73
CA ARG A 62 26.53 13.62 22.87
C ARG A 62 27.47 14.38 23.80
N LYS A 63 28.25 15.35 23.30
CA LYS A 63 29.07 16.22 24.15
C LYS A 63 28.21 17.21 24.93
N VAL A 64 27.21 17.81 24.30
CA VAL A 64 26.24 18.69 24.98
C VAL A 64 25.49 17.93 26.08
N ILE A 65 24.97 16.73 25.81
CA ILE A 65 24.26 15.91 26.82
C ILE A 65 25.15 15.57 28.02
N ARG A 66 26.45 15.32 27.82
CA ARG A 66 27.39 15.10 28.93
C ARG A 66 27.59 16.35 29.79
N LEU A 67 27.52 17.54 29.21
CA LEU A 67 27.65 18.81 29.91
C LEU A 67 26.31 19.27 30.53
N GLN A 68 25.20 18.94 29.87
CA GLN A 68 23.83 19.34 30.22
C GLN A 68 22.86 18.15 30.03
N PRO A 69 22.79 17.20 30.97
CA PRO A 69 21.99 15.97 30.81
C PRO A 69 20.48 16.19 30.68
N LYS A 70 19.98 17.36 31.11
CA LYS A 70 18.55 17.73 31.10
C LYS A 70 18.14 18.56 29.87
N ALA A 71 19.02 18.72 28.88
CA ALA A 71 18.70 19.44 27.65
C ALA A 71 17.78 18.61 26.73
N HIS A 72 16.46 18.66 26.97
CA HIS A 72 15.44 17.91 26.22
C HIS A 72 15.51 18.12 24.70
N THR A 73 15.70 19.37 24.23
CA THR A 73 15.88 19.70 22.81
C THR A 73 17.05 18.96 22.18
N VAL A 74 18.14 18.79 22.91
CA VAL A 74 19.35 18.09 22.44
C VAL A 74 19.15 16.59 22.39
N HIS A 75 18.40 16.01 23.34
CA HIS A 75 17.99 14.60 23.24
C HIS A 75 17.13 14.38 22.00
N ASN A 76 16.16 15.26 21.72
CA ASN A 76 15.37 15.19 20.49
C ASN A 76 16.24 15.27 19.23
N ASN A 77 17.13 16.26 19.13
CA ASN A 77 18.00 16.43 17.96
C ASN A 77 18.97 15.26 17.77
N LEU A 78 19.52 14.70 18.87
CA LEU A 78 20.31 13.47 18.80
C LEU A 78 19.46 12.30 18.30
N GLY A 79 18.20 12.20 18.73
CA GLY A 79 17.24 11.22 18.22
C GLY A 79 17.07 11.29 16.71
N THR A 80 16.92 12.50 16.16
CA THR A 80 16.83 12.73 14.70
C THR A 80 18.08 12.26 13.98
N VAL A 81 19.26 12.67 14.43
CA VAL A 81 20.54 12.23 13.82
C VAL A 81 20.71 10.71 13.89
N LEU A 82 20.30 10.08 14.99
CA LEU A 82 20.39 8.62 15.14
C LEU A 82 19.40 7.88 14.23
N LYS A 83 18.20 8.43 14.03
CA LYS A 83 17.21 7.92 13.07
C LYS A 83 17.80 7.94 11.65
N ASP A 84 18.40 9.06 11.24
CA ASP A 84 18.98 9.22 9.91
C ASP A 84 20.19 8.27 9.69
N ARG A 85 20.84 7.83 10.77
CA ARG A 85 21.89 6.78 10.76
C ARG A 85 21.35 5.34 10.83
N GLY A 86 20.04 5.13 10.82
CA GLY A 86 19.41 3.82 10.98
C GLY A 86 19.51 3.23 12.40
N LYS A 87 19.95 4.00 13.40
CA LYS A 87 20.06 3.56 14.81
C LYS A 87 18.73 3.74 15.55
N LEU A 88 17.68 3.09 15.06
CA LEU A 88 16.29 3.34 15.45
C LEU A 88 16.04 3.16 16.96
N LYS A 89 16.57 2.09 17.58
CA LYS A 89 16.43 1.86 19.03
C LYS A 89 17.08 2.94 19.89
N GLU A 90 18.22 3.49 19.47
CA GLU A 90 18.85 4.58 20.20
C GLU A 90 18.10 5.90 20.00
N ALA A 91 17.58 6.14 18.79
CA ALA A 91 16.74 7.29 18.48
C ALA A 91 15.49 7.32 19.37
N GLU A 92 14.78 6.18 19.47
CA GLU A 92 13.60 6.04 20.31
C GLU A 92 13.89 6.39 21.77
N ARG A 93 14.99 5.86 22.33
CA ARG A 93 15.42 6.18 23.69
C ARG A 93 15.67 7.68 23.88
N CYS A 94 16.22 8.35 22.86
CA CYS A 94 16.47 9.79 22.93
C CYS A 94 15.17 10.60 22.90
N TYR A 95 14.21 10.26 22.03
CA TYR A 95 12.90 10.93 21.99
C TYR A 95 12.12 10.71 23.28
N ARG A 96 12.06 9.47 23.79
CA ARG A 96 11.44 9.18 25.09
C ARG A 96 12.12 9.96 26.20
N LYS A 97 13.46 10.08 26.19
CA LYS A 97 14.17 10.88 27.18
C LYS A 97 13.84 12.38 27.08
N ALA A 98 13.64 12.91 25.87
CA ALA A 98 13.20 14.28 25.68
C ALA A 98 11.81 14.51 26.27
N LEU A 99 10.88 13.58 26.07
CA LEU A 99 9.52 13.61 26.64
C LEU A 99 9.51 13.40 28.17
N ASP A 100 10.38 12.55 28.72
CA ASP A 100 10.55 12.40 30.17
C ASP A 100 10.99 13.72 30.83
N LEU A 101 11.85 14.47 30.15
CA LEU A 101 12.37 15.76 30.61
C LEU A 101 11.36 16.89 30.39
N MET A 102 10.57 16.81 29.32
CA MET A 102 9.57 17.81 28.93
C MET A 102 8.35 17.12 28.28
N PRO A 103 7.33 16.71 29.08
CA PRO A 103 6.17 15.97 28.57
C PRO A 103 5.32 16.74 27.57
N SER A 104 5.40 18.07 27.57
CA SER A 104 4.69 18.96 26.65
C SER A 104 5.48 19.30 25.38
N TYR A 105 6.50 18.50 25.03
CA TYR A 105 7.33 18.76 23.85
C TYR A 105 6.74 18.12 22.59
N ALA A 106 5.92 18.89 21.87
CA ALA A 106 5.17 18.41 20.71
C ALA A 106 6.07 17.84 19.59
N GLU A 107 7.21 18.47 19.31
CA GLU A 107 8.17 18.02 18.30
C GLU A 107 8.74 16.63 18.63
N ALA A 108 9.07 16.36 19.90
CA ALA A 108 9.55 15.04 20.32
C ALA A 108 8.45 13.97 20.27
N ALA A 109 7.20 14.33 20.55
CA ALA A 109 6.05 13.43 20.41
C ALA A 109 5.82 13.06 18.93
N ASN A 110 5.82 14.05 18.03
CA ASN A 110 5.74 13.83 16.57
C ASN A 110 6.88 12.92 16.08
N ASN A 111 8.13 13.24 16.46
CA ASN A 111 9.29 12.46 16.02
C ASN A 111 9.26 11.00 16.54
N LEU A 112 8.81 10.80 17.78
CA LEU A 112 8.62 9.46 18.33
C LEU A 112 7.51 8.71 17.58
N ALA A 113 6.38 9.37 17.30
CA ALA A 113 5.29 8.79 16.53
C ALA A 113 5.73 8.35 15.12
N THR A 114 6.49 9.20 14.43
CA THR A 114 7.04 8.86 13.10
C THR A 114 7.99 7.66 13.17
N LEU A 115 8.85 7.59 14.20
CA LEU A 115 9.74 6.45 14.38
C LEU A 115 8.97 5.15 14.66
N LEU A 116 7.92 5.21 15.48
CA LEU A 116 7.07 4.07 15.80
C LEU A 116 6.32 3.56 14.55
N ARG A 117 5.76 4.48 13.75
CA ARG A 117 5.17 4.16 12.45
C ARG A 117 6.15 3.41 11.55
N MET A 118 7.38 3.92 11.40
CA MET A 118 8.42 3.27 10.59
C MET A 118 8.81 1.86 11.10
N ASN A 119 8.61 1.57 12.38
CA ASN A 119 8.85 0.26 12.98
C ASN A 119 7.64 -0.68 12.92
N GLY A 120 6.51 -0.25 12.36
CA GLY A 120 5.25 -1.02 12.34
C GLY A 120 4.38 -0.89 13.59
N ASP A 121 4.77 -0.09 14.57
CA ASP A 121 4.03 0.13 15.82
C ASP A 121 2.92 1.21 15.66
N GLY A 122 2.02 1.00 14.69
CA GLY A 122 1.00 1.98 14.29
C GLY A 122 0.09 2.44 15.43
N GLU A 123 -0.32 1.55 16.33
CA GLU A 123 -1.19 1.89 17.47
C GLU A 123 -0.53 2.88 18.44
N GLN A 124 0.75 2.67 18.77
CA GLN A 124 1.47 3.62 19.63
C GLN A 124 1.74 4.94 18.89
N ALA A 125 2.01 4.87 17.58
CA ALA A 125 2.20 6.06 16.77
C ALA A 125 0.95 6.96 16.76
N LEU A 126 -0.27 6.39 16.68
CA LEU A 126 -1.53 7.14 16.77
C LEU A 126 -1.60 7.97 18.06
N VAL A 127 -1.25 7.37 19.21
CA VAL A 127 -1.27 8.03 20.53
C VAL A 127 -0.33 9.23 20.56
N PHE A 128 0.90 9.07 20.07
CA PHE A 128 1.90 10.15 20.12
C PHE A 128 1.63 11.27 19.10
N TYR A 129 1.07 10.97 17.93
CA TYR A 129 0.60 12.02 17.01
C TYR A 129 -0.55 12.82 17.62
N GLN A 130 -1.54 12.15 18.22
CA GLN A 130 -2.63 12.83 18.93
C GLN A 130 -2.11 13.70 20.07
N GLN A 131 -1.13 13.22 20.84
CA GLN A 131 -0.46 14.01 21.87
C GLN A 131 0.22 15.25 21.27
N ALA A 132 0.99 15.11 20.18
CA ALA A 132 1.67 16.23 19.53
C ALA A 132 0.67 17.31 19.07
N LEU A 133 -0.46 16.89 18.47
CA LEU A 133 -1.51 17.79 17.98
C LEU A 133 -2.34 18.42 19.12
N ALA A 134 -2.53 17.72 20.24
CA ALA A 134 -3.16 18.28 21.43
C ALA A 134 -2.29 19.37 22.08
N LEU A 135 -0.96 19.17 22.06
CA LEU A 135 0.01 20.14 22.58
C LEU A 135 0.20 21.34 21.65
N LYS A 136 0.14 21.11 20.33
CA LYS A 136 0.38 22.11 19.29
C LYS A 136 -0.65 21.96 18.15
N PRO A 137 -1.85 22.57 18.29
CA PRO A 137 -2.94 22.44 17.31
C PRO A 137 -2.68 23.10 15.93
N ASP A 138 -1.58 23.84 15.79
CA ASP A 138 -1.13 24.47 14.54
C ASP A 138 0.10 23.76 13.93
N TYR A 139 0.35 22.50 14.30
CA TYR A 139 1.51 21.75 13.83
C TYR A 139 1.26 21.04 12.48
N ALA A 140 1.46 21.75 11.38
CA ALA A 140 1.21 21.25 10.01
C ALA A 140 1.92 19.92 9.70
N GLU A 141 3.20 19.79 10.05
CA GLU A 141 3.98 18.56 9.85
C GLU A 141 3.35 17.36 10.58
N ALA A 142 2.93 17.54 11.84
CA ALA A 142 2.29 16.47 12.60
C ALA A 142 0.94 16.06 11.99
N TYR A 143 0.17 17.00 11.42
CA TYR A 143 -1.04 16.68 10.68
C TYR A 143 -0.76 15.88 9.40
N SER A 144 0.27 16.23 8.62
CA SER A 144 0.64 15.46 7.43
C SER A 144 1.12 14.06 7.80
N ASN A 145 1.97 13.94 8.83
CA ASN A 145 2.50 12.65 9.27
C ASN A 145 1.41 11.75 9.88
N PHE A 146 0.46 12.35 10.60
CA PHE A 146 -0.71 11.65 11.13
C PHE A 146 -1.65 11.20 10.03
N GLY A 147 -1.86 12.03 8.99
CA GLY A 147 -2.61 11.65 7.79
C GLY A 147 -2.03 10.41 7.12
N ALA A 148 -0.71 10.33 6.96
CA ALA A 148 -0.04 9.17 6.39
C ALA A 148 -0.24 7.90 7.22
N LEU A 149 -0.13 7.99 8.55
CA LEU A 149 -0.43 6.85 9.41
C LEU A 149 -1.90 6.41 9.31
N LEU A 150 -2.83 7.38 9.29
CA LEU A 150 -4.26 7.10 9.18
C LEU A 150 -4.60 6.38 7.88
N GLN A 151 -3.94 6.77 6.78
CA GLN A 151 -4.07 6.11 5.49
C GLN A 151 -3.55 4.67 5.53
N GLU A 152 -2.36 4.44 6.09
CA GLU A 152 -1.79 3.09 6.28
C GLU A 152 -2.70 2.17 7.09
N VAL A 153 -3.41 2.69 8.08
CA VAL A 153 -4.37 1.91 8.89
C VAL A 153 -5.81 1.90 8.31
N GLY A 154 -5.99 2.34 7.07
CA GLY A 154 -7.26 2.29 6.34
C GLY A 154 -8.29 3.35 6.75
N ARG A 155 -7.93 4.33 7.59
CA ARG A 155 -8.82 5.43 8.01
C ARG A 155 -8.76 6.60 7.02
N VAL A 156 -9.10 6.33 5.76
CA VAL A 156 -8.96 7.26 4.62
C VAL A 156 -9.65 8.61 4.88
N GLY A 157 -10.87 8.62 5.42
CA GLY A 157 -11.61 9.85 5.69
C GLY A 157 -10.93 10.76 6.72
N ASP A 158 -10.35 10.17 7.77
CA ASP A 158 -9.61 10.92 8.79
C ASP A 158 -8.23 11.38 8.26
N ALA A 159 -7.61 10.57 7.40
CA ALA A 159 -6.37 10.92 6.71
C ALA A 159 -6.55 12.19 5.88
N LEU A 160 -7.61 12.26 5.06
CA LEU A 160 -7.93 13.43 4.25
C LEU A 160 -8.17 14.69 5.08
N GLN A 161 -8.85 14.58 6.23
CA GLN A 161 -9.04 15.71 7.14
C GLN A 161 -7.70 16.21 7.70
N SER A 162 -6.81 15.29 8.06
CA SER A 162 -5.49 15.60 8.60
C SER A 162 -4.61 16.28 7.54
N TYR A 163 -4.53 15.73 6.32
CA TYR A 163 -3.79 16.36 5.23
C TYR A 163 -4.33 17.74 4.85
N ARG A 164 -5.66 17.88 4.74
CA ARG A 164 -6.30 19.18 4.49
C ARG A 164 -5.88 20.19 5.55
N ARG A 165 -5.84 19.79 6.82
CA ARG A 165 -5.43 20.67 7.90
C ARG A 165 -3.95 21.09 7.80
N ALA A 166 -3.07 20.19 7.38
CA ALA A 166 -1.66 20.52 7.11
C ALA A 166 -1.53 21.58 6.00
N VAL A 167 -2.28 21.43 4.90
CA VAL A 167 -2.32 22.39 3.79
C VAL A 167 -2.96 23.72 4.20
N GLU A 168 -4.02 23.72 5.00
CA GLU A 168 -4.63 24.97 5.52
C GLU A 168 -3.65 25.78 6.37
N LEU A 169 -2.83 25.11 7.18
CA LEU A 169 -1.83 25.75 8.03
C LEU A 169 -0.63 26.26 7.23
N GLN A 170 -0.23 25.55 6.18
CA GLN A 170 0.93 25.87 5.34
C GLN A 170 0.62 25.65 3.85
N PRO A 171 -0.18 26.52 3.20
CA PRO A 171 -0.71 26.27 1.86
C PRO A 171 0.33 26.36 0.73
N THR A 172 1.52 26.88 1.04
CA THR A 172 2.62 27.05 0.09
C THR A 172 3.74 26.03 0.31
N HIS A 173 3.54 25.01 1.16
CA HIS A 173 4.53 23.98 1.42
C HIS A 173 4.33 22.78 0.47
N PRO A 174 5.22 22.56 -0.52
CA PRO A 174 4.99 21.58 -1.59
C PRO A 174 4.68 20.17 -1.08
N GLU A 175 5.41 19.71 -0.06
CA GLU A 175 5.24 18.35 0.47
C GLU A 175 3.85 18.08 1.08
N TRP A 176 3.25 19.07 1.75
CA TRP A 176 1.91 18.88 2.34
C TRP A 176 0.82 18.88 1.27
N VAL A 177 1.00 19.71 0.25
CA VAL A 177 0.12 19.74 -0.92
C VAL A 177 0.22 18.42 -1.69
N PHE A 178 1.43 17.91 -1.88
CA PHE A 178 1.67 16.61 -2.50
C PHE A 178 0.98 15.46 -1.74
N ASN A 179 1.24 15.34 -0.43
CA ASN A 179 0.64 14.29 0.39
C ASN A 179 -0.89 14.36 0.41
N TYR A 180 -1.47 15.57 0.40
CA TYR A 180 -2.92 15.72 0.27
C TYR A 180 -3.43 15.24 -1.09
N GLY A 181 -2.73 15.55 -2.18
CA GLY A 181 -3.06 15.07 -3.52
C GLY A 181 -3.03 13.55 -3.61
N CYS A 182 -2.01 12.90 -3.05
CA CYS A 182 -1.92 11.44 -2.97
C CYS A 182 -3.07 10.83 -2.16
N GLY A 183 -3.40 11.41 -0.99
CA GLY A 183 -4.54 10.95 -0.21
C GLY A 183 -5.87 11.06 -0.97
N LEU A 184 -6.05 12.10 -1.79
CA LEU A 184 -7.24 12.26 -2.64
C LEU A 184 -7.30 11.24 -3.78
N LEU A 185 -6.17 10.88 -4.37
CA LEU A 185 -6.09 9.80 -5.37
C LEU A 185 -6.56 8.48 -4.78
N GLU A 186 -6.04 8.08 -3.62
CA GLU A 186 -6.42 6.83 -2.95
C GLU A 186 -7.90 6.82 -2.51
N ALA A 187 -8.41 7.98 -2.12
CA ALA A 187 -9.83 8.17 -1.84
C ALA A 187 -10.73 8.19 -3.09
N GLY A 188 -10.17 8.11 -4.30
CA GLY A 188 -10.90 8.19 -5.57
C GLY A 188 -11.49 9.58 -5.87
N SER A 189 -11.07 10.62 -5.14
CA SER A 189 -11.52 12.00 -5.31
C SER A 189 -10.71 12.69 -6.41
N PHE A 190 -10.79 12.17 -7.63
CA PHE A 190 -9.89 12.52 -8.73
C PHE A 190 -9.97 14.00 -9.15
N ASP A 191 -11.16 14.61 -9.14
CA ASP A 191 -11.31 16.04 -9.48
C ASP A 191 -10.58 16.95 -8.48
N ASP A 192 -10.74 16.66 -7.18
CA ASP A 192 -10.06 17.39 -6.11
C ASP A 192 -8.55 17.13 -6.17
N ALA A 193 -8.13 15.90 -6.44
CA ALA A 193 -6.72 15.54 -6.62
C ALA A 193 -6.08 16.37 -7.75
N GLN A 194 -6.75 16.46 -8.91
CA GLN A 194 -6.27 17.31 -10.00
C GLN A 194 -6.12 18.77 -9.57
N ALA A 195 -7.10 19.34 -8.86
CA ALA A 195 -7.01 20.72 -8.39
C ALA A 195 -5.79 20.95 -7.47
N VAL A 196 -5.52 20.00 -6.57
CA VAL A 196 -4.37 20.03 -5.65
C VAL A 196 -3.04 19.88 -6.40
N PHE A 197 -2.96 18.99 -7.39
CA PHE A 197 -1.74 18.86 -8.20
C PHE A 197 -1.49 20.09 -9.09
N HIS A 198 -2.53 20.71 -9.63
CA HIS A 198 -2.38 22.00 -10.32
C HIS A 198 -1.83 23.08 -9.39
N GLN A 199 -2.30 23.14 -8.13
CA GLN A 199 -1.72 24.03 -7.11
C GLN A 199 -0.24 23.71 -6.87
N LEU A 200 0.12 22.44 -6.71
CA LEU A 200 1.51 22.03 -6.51
C LEU A 200 2.41 22.43 -7.69
N ILE A 201 1.93 22.28 -8.93
CA ILE A 201 2.63 22.72 -10.14
C ILE A 201 2.83 24.25 -10.14
N GLN A 202 1.88 25.04 -9.63
CA GLN A 202 2.09 26.49 -9.50
C GLN A 202 3.17 26.84 -8.46
N LEU A 203 3.25 26.07 -7.37
CA LEU A 203 4.24 26.27 -6.30
C LEU A 203 5.64 25.80 -6.69
N ALA A 204 5.71 24.66 -7.38
CA ALA A 204 6.95 23.99 -7.78
C ALA A 204 6.80 23.40 -9.20
N PRO A 205 6.95 24.20 -10.28
CA PRO A 205 6.70 23.76 -11.65
C PRO A 205 7.56 22.60 -12.15
N GLN A 206 8.71 22.37 -11.52
CA GLN A 206 9.67 21.31 -11.85
C GLN A 206 9.54 20.08 -10.93
N ASP A 207 8.55 20.04 -10.03
CA ASP A 207 8.31 18.86 -9.21
C ASP A 207 7.62 17.78 -10.05
N ALA A 208 8.40 16.79 -10.50
CA ALA A 208 7.93 15.69 -11.34
C ALA A 208 6.75 14.93 -10.71
N ARG A 209 6.72 14.81 -9.38
CA ARG A 209 5.68 14.09 -8.64
C ARG A 209 4.30 14.74 -8.82
N ALA A 210 4.26 16.05 -8.99
CA ALA A 210 3.02 16.79 -9.21
C ALA A 210 2.42 16.49 -10.59
N TRP A 211 3.27 16.41 -11.61
CA TRP A 211 2.87 16.07 -12.99
C TRP A 211 2.44 14.61 -13.09
N ASP A 212 3.14 13.71 -12.40
CA ASP A 212 2.77 12.31 -12.31
C ASP A 212 1.43 12.12 -11.59
N GLY A 213 1.23 12.76 -10.43
CA GLY A 213 -0.06 12.72 -9.73
C GLY A 213 -1.23 13.21 -10.59
N LEU A 214 -1.01 14.22 -11.43
CA LEU A 214 -2.00 14.68 -12.41
C LEU A 214 -2.24 13.66 -13.54
N CYS A 215 -1.18 13.04 -14.06
CA CYS A 215 -1.28 11.94 -15.02
C CYS A 215 -2.13 10.80 -14.46
N ASN A 216 -1.84 10.35 -13.23
CA ASN A 216 -2.56 9.28 -12.56
C ASN A 216 -4.04 9.62 -12.36
N ALA A 217 -4.36 10.81 -11.82
CA ALA A 217 -5.75 11.25 -11.67
C ALA A 217 -6.53 11.22 -13.00
N GLN A 218 -5.86 11.60 -14.10
CA GLN A 218 -6.46 11.65 -15.43
C GLN A 218 -6.64 10.26 -16.06
N LEU A 219 -5.75 9.30 -15.76
CA LEU A 219 -5.92 7.90 -16.15
C LEU A 219 -7.22 7.33 -15.58
N HIS A 220 -7.46 7.52 -14.28
CA HIS A 220 -8.70 7.07 -13.63
C HIS A 220 -9.96 7.70 -14.23
N GLN A 221 -9.85 8.94 -14.73
CA GLN A 221 -10.92 9.64 -15.43
C GLN A 221 -10.99 9.36 -16.93
N LYS A 222 -10.13 8.47 -17.46
CA LYS A 222 -10.02 8.12 -18.89
C LYS A 222 -9.68 9.31 -19.80
N GLN A 223 -9.02 10.33 -19.25
CA GLN A 223 -8.54 11.50 -19.98
C GLN A 223 -7.14 11.24 -20.57
N PHE A 224 -7.05 10.22 -21.43
CA PHE A 224 -5.76 9.61 -21.82
C PHE A 224 -4.79 10.59 -22.52
N GLU A 225 -5.27 11.47 -23.39
CA GLU A 225 -4.40 12.44 -24.08
C GLU A 225 -3.78 13.47 -23.10
N SER A 226 -4.56 13.92 -22.11
CA SER A 226 -4.08 14.80 -21.06
C SER A 226 -3.10 14.06 -20.15
N ALA A 227 -3.41 12.82 -19.79
CA ALA A 227 -2.53 11.95 -19.00
C ALA A 227 -1.18 11.76 -19.70
N ILE A 228 -1.16 11.44 -20.99
CA ILE A 228 0.07 11.31 -21.79
C ILE A 228 0.89 12.61 -21.76
N THR A 229 0.23 13.75 -21.94
CA THR A 229 0.90 15.06 -21.92
C THR A 229 1.58 15.33 -20.57
N ASN A 230 0.90 15.06 -19.47
CA ASN A 230 1.42 15.29 -18.12
C ASN A 230 2.45 14.22 -17.70
N GLY A 231 2.28 12.96 -18.12
CA GLY A 231 3.26 11.91 -17.90
C GLY A 231 4.59 12.20 -18.60
N HIS A 232 4.57 12.74 -19.83
CA HIS A 232 5.78 13.22 -20.50
C HIS A 232 6.47 14.34 -19.72
N LYS A 233 5.70 15.25 -19.10
CA LYS A 233 6.28 16.30 -18.24
C LYS A 233 6.91 15.73 -16.98
N ALA A 234 6.29 14.73 -16.36
CA ALA A 234 6.84 14.06 -15.19
C ALA A 234 8.22 13.44 -15.48
N ILE A 235 8.33 12.64 -16.54
CA ILE A 235 9.61 11.99 -16.92
C ILE A 235 10.64 12.99 -17.48
N GLU A 236 10.22 14.14 -18.00
CA GLU A 236 11.11 15.22 -18.42
C GLU A 236 11.80 15.87 -17.20
N PHE A 237 11.06 16.11 -16.12
CA PHE A 237 11.58 16.73 -14.90
C PHE A 237 12.34 15.75 -14.01
N ASP A 238 11.91 14.48 -13.95
CA ASP A 238 12.62 13.42 -13.26
C ASP A 238 12.60 12.11 -14.07
N PRO A 239 13.63 11.86 -14.89
CA PRO A 239 13.76 10.62 -15.65
C PRO A 239 13.98 9.37 -14.80
N THR A 240 14.22 9.51 -13.49
CA THR A 240 14.45 8.39 -12.57
C THR A 240 13.20 7.94 -11.81
N ASN A 241 12.09 8.67 -11.95
CA ASN A 241 10.81 8.33 -11.33
C ASN A 241 10.13 7.17 -12.09
N ALA A 242 10.25 5.95 -11.56
CA ALA A 242 9.68 4.73 -12.13
C ALA A 242 8.14 4.80 -12.28
N ASP A 243 7.43 5.35 -11.27
CA ASP A 243 5.96 5.47 -11.28
C ASP A 243 5.48 6.35 -12.45
N ALA A 244 6.20 7.43 -12.74
CA ALA A 244 5.89 8.31 -13.87
C ALA A 244 6.01 7.60 -15.23
N TRP A 245 7.04 6.77 -15.41
CA TRP A 245 7.17 5.92 -16.59
C TRP A 245 6.04 4.88 -16.67
N PHE A 246 5.68 4.29 -15.53
CA PHE A 246 4.61 3.30 -15.44
C PHE A 246 3.25 3.90 -15.81
N HIS A 247 2.84 5.01 -15.18
CA HIS A 247 1.58 5.69 -15.51
C HIS A 247 1.53 6.14 -16.98
N LEU A 248 2.64 6.65 -17.53
CA LEU A 248 2.71 6.97 -18.95
C LEU A 248 2.53 5.72 -19.83
N GLY A 249 3.11 4.59 -19.45
CA GLY A 249 2.92 3.28 -20.09
C GLY A 249 1.45 2.86 -20.10
N VAL A 250 0.77 2.98 -18.95
CA VAL A 250 -0.67 2.71 -18.81
C VAL A 250 -1.49 3.63 -19.71
N ALA A 251 -1.10 4.90 -19.85
CA ALA A 251 -1.77 5.86 -20.72
C ALA A 251 -1.68 5.46 -22.21
N TYR A 252 -0.48 5.07 -22.67
CA TYR A 252 -0.28 4.59 -24.04
C TYR A 252 -0.97 3.26 -24.32
N GLN A 253 -0.98 2.34 -23.36
CA GLN A 253 -1.73 1.09 -23.48
C GLN A 253 -3.23 1.35 -23.59
N SER A 254 -3.76 2.33 -22.84
CA SER A 254 -5.19 2.69 -22.86
C SER A 254 -5.65 3.22 -24.22
N ILE A 255 -4.75 3.83 -25.00
CA ILE A 255 -5.00 4.23 -26.40
C ILE A 255 -4.57 3.17 -27.42
N LYS A 256 -4.32 1.93 -26.97
CA LYS A 256 -3.91 0.77 -27.78
C LYS A 256 -2.58 0.94 -28.53
N ASN A 257 -1.69 1.77 -28.01
CA ASN A 257 -0.33 1.89 -28.53
C ASN A 257 0.59 0.94 -27.75
N SER A 258 0.49 -0.35 -28.06
CA SER A 258 1.23 -1.41 -27.36
C SER A 258 2.74 -1.27 -27.50
N ASP A 259 3.24 -0.88 -28.68
CA ASP A 259 4.68 -0.71 -28.92
C ASP A 259 5.28 0.32 -27.96
N LYS A 260 4.60 1.46 -27.80
CA LYS A 260 5.07 2.51 -26.89
C LYS A 260 4.91 2.11 -25.42
N ALA A 261 3.81 1.43 -25.06
CA ALA A 261 3.61 0.92 -23.72
C ALA A 261 4.72 -0.06 -23.30
N ILE A 262 5.10 -1.00 -24.17
CA ILE A 262 6.19 -1.95 -23.93
C ILE A 262 7.51 -1.21 -23.68
N GLU A 263 7.87 -0.24 -24.52
CA GLU A 263 9.08 0.57 -24.35
C GLU A 263 9.11 1.24 -22.96
N LEU A 264 7.97 1.81 -22.54
CA LEU A 264 7.85 2.52 -21.26
C LEU A 264 7.91 1.57 -20.08
N TYR A 265 7.24 0.42 -20.12
CA TYR A 265 7.33 -0.58 -19.04
C TYR A 265 8.71 -1.23 -18.95
N GLN A 266 9.40 -1.44 -20.07
CA GLN A 266 10.80 -1.86 -20.04
C GLN A 266 11.67 -0.81 -19.34
N LYS A 267 11.38 0.47 -19.56
CA LYS A 267 12.08 1.55 -18.85
C LYS A 267 11.83 1.53 -17.35
N VAL A 268 10.61 1.21 -16.91
CA VAL A 268 10.30 1.00 -15.49
C VAL A 268 11.20 -0.09 -14.91
N LEU A 269 11.31 -1.25 -15.58
CA LEU A 269 12.15 -2.37 -15.11
C LEU A 269 13.66 -2.08 -15.16
N GLU A 270 14.12 -1.15 -16.00
CA GLU A 270 15.51 -0.66 -15.94
C GLU A 270 15.79 0.17 -14.68
N LEU A 271 14.80 0.91 -14.19
CA LEU A 271 14.91 1.77 -13.01
C LEU A 271 14.65 1.00 -11.71
N ASP A 272 13.64 0.12 -11.75
CA ASP A 272 13.24 -0.76 -10.65
C ASP A 272 12.93 -2.16 -11.19
N ALA A 273 13.91 -3.05 -11.08
CA ALA A 273 13.79 -4.43 -11.51
C ALA A 273 12.77 -5.23 -10.69
N GLY A 274 12.33 -4.74 -9.52
CA GLY A 274 11.33 -5.37 -8.66
C GLY A 274 9.90 -4.85 -8.87
N HIS A 275 9.66 -4.06 -9.93
CA HIS A 275 8.35 -3.45 -10.15
C HIS A 275 7.33 -4.43 -10.76
N ASP A 276 6.69 -5.23 -9.90
CA ASP A 276 5.77 -6.32 -10.26
C ASP A 276 4.69 -5.91 -11.27
N SER A 277 4.09 -4.71 -11.11
CA SER A 277 3.09 -4.20 -12.03
C SER A 277 3.63 -4.02 -13.45
N ALA A 278 4.86 -3.54 -13.63
CA ALA A 278 5.41 -3.32 -14.97
C ALA A 278 5.70 -4.64 -15.66
N GLN A 279 6.21 -5.63 -14.92
CA GLN A 279 6.39 -6.99 -15.41
C GLN A 279 5.03 -7.62 -15.81
N TYR A 280 4.01 -7.45 -14.98
CA TYR A 280 2.67 -7.95 -15.26
C TYR A 280 2.06 -7.33 -16.52
N PHE A 281 2.15 -6.01 -16.67
CA PHE A 281 1.63 -5.33 -17.85
C PHE A 281 2.41 -5.67 -19.13
N LEU A 282 3.73 -5.93 -19.04
CA LEU A 282 4.49 -6.49 -20.16
C LEU A 282 4.02 -7.91 -20.53
N ALA A 283 3.66 -8.73 -19.55
CA ALA A 283 3.15 -10.08 -19.78
C ALA A 283 1.77 -10.05 -20.46
N ILE A 284 0.87 -9.14 -20.05
CA ILE A 284 -0.41 -8.86 -20.73
C ILE A 284 -0.19 -8.53 -22.21
N LEU A 285 0.87 -7.78 -22.52
CA LEU A 285 1.24 -7.38 -23.88
C LEU A 285 2.07 -8.46 -24.62
N GLY A 286 2.28 -9.64 -24.02
CA GLY A 286 3.02 -10.75 -24.61
C GLY A 286 4.53 -10.49 -24.77
N ALA A 287 5.09 -9.50 -24.07
CA ALA A 287 6.48 -9.08 -24.20
C ALA A 287 7.45 -9.84 -23.28
N VAL A 288 6.92 -10.48 -22.22
CA VAL A 288 7.68 -11.28 -21.25
C VAL A 288 6.91 -12.55 -20.88
N GLU A 289 7.54 -13.43 -20.11
CA GLU A 289 6.91 -14.63 -19.57
C GLU A 289 5.74 -14.28 -18.63
N VAL A 290 4.71 -15.11 -18.65
CA VAL A 290 3.51 -14.93 -17.84
C VAL A 290 3.85 -15.24 -16.37
N PRO A 291 3.68 -14.28 -15.44
CA PRO A 291 3.95 -14.51 -14.03
C PRO A 291 2.91 -15.45 -13.41
N ASP A 292 3.27 -16.06 -12.28
CA ASP A 292 2.43 -17.04 -11.57
C ASP A 292 1.23 -16.39 -10.87
N LYS A 293 1.24 -15.07 -10.63
CA LYS A 293 0.12 -14.34 -10.03
C LYS A 293 0.09 -12.88 -10.48
N SER A 294 -1.09 -12.26 -10.41
CA SER A 294 -1.22 -10.81 -10.54
C SER A 294 -0.53 -10.10 -9.36
N PRO A 295 0.03 -8.89 -9.55
CA PRO A 295 0.57 -8.08 -8.44
C PRO A 295 -0.52 -7.76 -7.42
N THR A 296 -0.22 -7.94 -6.13
CA THR A 296 -1.20 -7.77 -5.05
C THR A 296 -1.80 -6.36 -5.02
N ASP A 297 -0.97 -5.33 -5.15
CA ASP A 297 -1.42 -3.93 -5.13
C ASP A 297 -2.32 -3.61 -6.34
N TYR A 298 -1.99 -4.13 -7.53
CA TYR A 298 -2.84 -3.99 -8.71
C TYR A 298 -4.23 -4.59 -8.49
N VAL A 299 -4.30 -5.80 -7.93
CA VAL A 299 -5.58 -6.48 -7.65
C VAL A 299 -6.37 -5.71 -6.59
N LYS A 300 -5.71 -5.30 -5.51
CA LYS A 300 -6.32 -4.50 -4.44
C LYS A 300 -6.91 -3.20 -4.98
N ASP A 301 -6.14 -2.41 -5.75
CA ASP A 301 -6.58 -1.13 -6.30
C ASP A 301 -7.74 -1.30 -7.28
N LEU A 302 -7.69 -2.35 -8.11
CA LEU A 302 -8.78 -2.71 -9.01
C LEU A 302 -10.07 -2.91 -8.22
N PHE A 303 -10.05 -3.73 -7.17
CA PHE A 303 -11.23 -4.02 -6.36
C PHE A 303 -11.69 -2.84 -5.51
N ASP A 304 -10.78 -2.11 -4.86
CA ASP A 304 -11.10 -0.91 -4.10
C ASP A 304 -11.80 0.14 -4.97
N GLY A 305 -11.42 0.26 -6.25
CA GLY A 305 -12.07 1.14 -7.22
C GLY A 305 -13.48 0.68 -7.62
N TYR A 306 -13.77 -0.62 -7.59
CA TYR A 306 -15.09 -1.15 -7.93
C TYR A 306 -16.03 -1.30 -6.73
N ALA A 307 -15.53 -1.39 -5.49
CA ALA A 307 -16.31 -1.80 -4.31
C ALA A 307 -17.70 -1.16 -4.17
N GLU A 308 -17.83 0.16 -4.39
CA GLU A 308 -19.12 0.87 -4.29
C GLU A 308 -20.10 0.54 -5.43
N THR A 309 -19.59 0.14 -6.59
CA THR A 309 -20.40 -0.18 -7.78
C THR A 309 -20.45 -1.67 -8.09
N PHE A 310 -19.71 -2.49 -7.33
CA PHE A 310 -19.39 -3.87 -7.64
C PHE A 310 -20.65 -4.72 -7.80
N ASP A 311 -21.56 -4.67 -6.82
CA ASP A 311 -22.83 -5.41 -6.86
C ASP A 311 -23.68 -5.02 -8.06
N ASN A 312 -23.80 -3.72 -8.34
CA ASN A 312 -24.58 -3.22 -9.48
C ASN A 312 -23.94 -3.56 -10.83
N ALA A 313 -22.61 -3.52 -10.92
CA ALA A 313 -21.88 -3.88 -12.13
C ALA A 313 -21.97 -5.39 -12.42
N LEU A 314 -21.85 -6.23 -11.40
CA LEU A 314 -21.96 -7.68 -11.55
C LEU A 314 -23.37 -8.13 -11.90
N VAL A 315 -24.38 -7.61 -11.19
CA VAL A 315 -25.77 -8.06 -11.35
C VAL A 315 -26.41 -7.47 -12.62
N ASN A 316 -26.19 -6.18 -12.91
CA ASN A 316 -26.90 -5.51 -14.01
C ASN A 316 -26.14 -5.50 -15.33
N ASN A 317 -24.79 -5.55 -15.32
CA ASN A 317 -23.99 -5.43 -16.54
C ASN A 317 -23.34 -6.75 -16.98
N LEU A 318 -23.05 -7.66 -16.05
CA LEU A 318 -22.27 -8.88 -16.32
C LEU A 318 -23.09 -10.18 -16.22
N GLU A 319 -24.39 -10.12 -15.88
CA GLU A 319 -25.24 -11.30 -15.64
C GLU A 319 -24.53 -12.36 -14.77
N TYR A 320 -23.92 -11.89 -13.66
CA TYR A 320 -23.03 -12.69 -12.83
C TYR A 320 -23.76 -13.87 -12.14
N ARG A 321 -23.26 -15.10 -12.34
CA ARG A 321 -23.94 -16.33 -11.88
C ARG A 321 -23.12 -17.28 -11.02
N THR A 322 -21.81 -17.07 -10.91
CA THR A 322 -20.90 -18.01 -10.24
C THR A 322 -21.30 -18.38 -8.81
N PRO A 323 -21.70 -17.45 -7.91
CA PRO A 323 -22.13 -17.82 -6.56
C PRO A 323 -23.31 -18.80 -6.54
N THR A 324 -24.31 -18.56 -7.40
CA THR A 324 -25.47 -19.43 -7.54
C THR A 324 -25.09 -20.79 -8.12
N LEU A 325 -24.20 -20.81 -9.12
CA LEU A 325 -23.70 -22.06 -9.71
C LEU A 325 -22.95 -22.91 -8.66
N LEU A 326 -22.09 -22.31 -7.84
CA LEU A 326 -21.41 -23.01 -6.75
C LEU A 326 -22.39 -23.53 -5.68
N PHE A 327 -23.46 -22.78 -5.40
CA PHE A 327 -24.48 -23.23 -4.46
C PHE A 327 -25.30 -24.42 -5.00
N GLU A 328 -25.67 -24.42 -6.28
CA GLU A 328 -26.33 -25.56 -6.94
C GLU A 328 -25.46 -26.83 -6.86
N TRP A 329 -24.13 -26.67 -6.86
CA TRP A 329 -23.18 -27.76 -6.67
C TRP A 329 -23.23 -28.35 -5.26
N VAL A 330 -23.28 -27.51 -4.24
CA VAL A 330 -23.48 -27.95 -2.86
C VAL A 330 -24.74 -28.77 -2.71
N GLU A 331 -25.88 -28.33 -3.26
CA GLU A 331 -27.14 -29.06 -3.16
C GLU A 331 -27.12 -30.45 -3.81
N ARG A 332 -26.21 -30.69 -4.77
CA ARG A 332 -26.06 -31.99 -5.45
C ARG A 332 -25.23 -33.01 -4.67
N TYR A 333 -24.25 -32.57 -3.86
CA TYR A 333 -23.23 -33.45 -3.26
C TYR A 333 -23.13 -33.37 -1.74
N ILE A 334 -23.64 -32.30 -1.13
CA ILE A 334 -23.77 -32.16 0.31
C ILE A 334 -25.18 -32.59 0.68
N GLY A 335 -25.29 -33.68 1.44
CA GLY A 335 -26.60 -34.23 1.81
C GLY A 335 -27.37 -33.31 2.76
N GLU A 336 -28.71 -33.44 2.85
CA GLU A 336 -29.52 -32.65 3.79
C GLU A 336 -29.08 -32.78 5.26
N THR A 337 -28.36 -33.86 5.59
CA THR A 337 -27.81 -34.17 6.92
C THR A 337 -26.44 -33.55 7.21
N GLU A 338 -25.78 -32.96 6.22
CA GLU A 338 -24.44 -32.34 6.32
C GLU A 338 -24.53 -30.80 6.47
N LYS A 339 -25.66 -30.29 6.97
CA LYS A 339 -25.78 -28.88 7.38
C LYS A 339 -24.99 -28.68 8.67
N ASN A 340 -24.45 -27.48 8.87
CA ASN A 340 -23.54 -27.08 9.96
C ASN A 340 -22.04 -27.27 9.62
N LEU A 341 -21.60 -26.66 8.51
CA LEU A 341 -20.23 -26.72 8.00
C LEU A 341 -19.36 -25.54 8.47
N ASP A 342 -18.08 -25.77 8.68
CA ASP A 342 -17.06 -24.71 8.73
C ASP A 342 -16.63 -24.36 7.29
N ILE A 343 -16.95 -23.15 6.84
CA ILE A 343 -16.79 -22.71 5.45
C ILE A 343 -15.80 -21.54 5.36
N MET A 344 -14.91 -21.58 4.37
CA MET A 344 -14.08 -20.44 3.97
C MET A 344 -14.43 -19.98 2.55
N ASP A 345 -14.71 -18.69 2.39
CA ASP A 345 -14.97 -18.02 1.12
C ASP A 345 -13.74 -17.20 0.68
N LEU A 346 -12.98 -17.73 -0.28
CA LEU A 346 -11.77 -17.13 -0.81
C LEU A 346 -12.11 -16.09 -1.87
N GLY A 347 -11.62 -14.85 -1.69
CA GLY A 347 -11.99 -13.72 -2.54
C GLY A 347 -13.45 -13.36 -2.38
N CYS A 348 -13.90 -13.19 -1.13
CA CYS A 348 -15.32 -13.02 -0.80
C CYS A 348 -15.94 -11.76 -1.44
N GLY A 349 -15.11 -10.81 -1.90
CA GLY A 349 -15.55 -9.54 -2.49
C GLY A 349 -16.49 -8.80 -1.54
N THR A 350 -17.60 -8.31 -2.07
CA THR A 350 -18.68 -7.67 -1.29
C THR A 350 -19.54 -8.67 -0.51
N GLY A 351 -19.20 -9.96 -0.48
CA GLY A 351 -19.89 -10.99 0.29
C GLY A 351 -21.14 -11.58 -0.40
N LEU A 352 -21.14 -11.66 -1.73
CA LEU A 352 -22.29 -12.15 -2.50
C LEU A 352 -22.59 -13.65 -2.27
N ILE A 353 -21.57 -14.46 -1.99
CA ILE A 353 -21.72 -15.88 -1.62
C ILE A 353 -22.40 -16.04 -0.26
N GLY A 354 -22.08 -15.17 0.70
CA GLY A 354 -22.43 -15.37 2.10
C GLY A 354 -23.91 -15.68 2.36
N PRO A 355 -24.89 -14.93 1.82
CA PRO A 355 -26.32 -15.21 2.04
C PRO A 355 -26.77 -16.58 1.53
N LEU A 356 -26.15 -17.12 0.48
CA LEU A 356 -26.49 -18.43 -0.06
C LEU A 356 -26.04 -19.55 0.88
N PHE A 357 -24.83 -19.43 1.44
CA PHE A 357 -24.21 -20.47 2.26
C PHE A 357 -24.49 -20.33 3.76
N ARG A 358 -25.01 -19.19 4.22
CA ARG A 358 -25.22 -18.94 5.66
C ARG A 358 -26.06 -20.01 6.36
N ASN A 359 -27.10 -20.51 5.71
CA ASN A 359 -28.05 -21.46 6.32
C ASN A 359 -27.47 -22.88 6.48
N ILE A 360 -26.36 -23.18 5.82
CA ILE A 360 -25.66 -24.47 5.94
C ILE A 360 -24.35 -24.35 6.74
N ALA A 361 -23.91 -23.13 7.04
CA ALA A 361 -22.67 -22.85 7.76
C ALA A 361 -22.86 -22.86 9.27
N ALA A 362 -22.05 -23.65 9.98
CA ALA A 362 -21.77 -23.47 11.40
C ALA A 362 -20.94 -22.19 11.61
N ARG A 363 -19.89 -22.06 10.79
CA ARG A 363 -18.97 -20.93 10.75
C ARG A 363 -18.76 -20.55 9.29
N LEU A 364 -18.89 -19.28 8.97
CA LEU A 364 -18.65 -18.74 7.64
C LEU A 364 -17.57 -17.67 7.74
N LEU A 365 -16.39 -18.00 7.23
CA LEU A 365 -15.23 -17.14 7.15
C LEU A 365 -15.12 -16.58 5.72
N GLY A 366 -14.63 -15.36 5.57
CA GLY A 366 -14.35 -14.77 4.27
C GLY A 366 -13.02 -14.02 4.27
N VAL A 367 -12.30 -14.08 3.16
CA VAL A 367 -11.07 -13.31 2.94
C VAL A 367 -11.14 -12.57 1.61
N ASP A 368 -10.69 -11.32 1.60
CA ASP A 368 -10.43 -10.58 0.37
C ASP A 368 -9.20 -9.67 0.55
N LEU A 369 -8.46 -9.43 -0.53
CA LEU A 369 -7.31 -8.51 -0.52
C LEU A 369 -7.74 -7.05 -0.32
N SER A 370 -8.96 -6.69 -0.73
CA SER A 370 -9.48 -5.32 -0.68
C SER A 370 -10.14 -5.01 0.67
N PRO A 371 -9.61 -4.03 1.43
CA PRO A 371 -10.25 -3.57 2.66
C PRO A 371 -11.68 -3.05 2.43
N LYS A 372 -11.93 -2.36 1.30
CA LYS A 372 -13.25 -1.82 0.97
C LYS A 372 -14.26 -2.92 0.65
N MET A 373 -13.84 -3.96 -0.07
CA MET A 373 -14.69 -5.14 -0.33
C MET A 373 -15.08 -5.82 0.98
N VAL A 374 -14.12 -6.05 1.87
CA VAL A 374 -14.37 -6.63 3.19
C VAL A 374 -15.31 -5.76 4.04
N GLU A 375 -15.20 -4.44 3.96
CA GLU A 375 -16.14 -3.53 4.63
C GLU A 375 -17.58 -3.73 4.12
N LYS A 376 -17.78 -3.82 2.80
CA LYS A 376 -19.09 -4.14 2.20
C LYS A 376 -19.59 -5.54 2.57
N ALA A 377 -18.72 -6.54 2.58
CA ALA A 377 -19.08 -7.89 3.04
C ALA A 377 -19.54 -7.88 4.50
N ARG A 378 -18.90 -7.07 5.36
CA ARG A 378 -19.27 -6.91 6.76
C ARG A 378 -20.66 -6.30 6.92
N GLU A 379 -21.05 -5.35 6.08
CA GLU A 379 -22.40 -4.75 6.08
C GLU A 379 -23.51 -5.78 5.86
N ARG A 380 -23.23 -6.91 5.20
CA ARG A 380 -24.20 -7.99 4.98
C ARG A 380 -24.53 -8.77 6.23
N ASN A 381 -23.68 -8.72 7.26
CA ASN A 381 -23.88 -9.37 8.55
C ASN A 381 -24.18 -10.89 8.45
N VAL A 382 -23.48 -11.59 7.53
CA VAL A 382 -23.60 -13.04 7.32
C VAL A 382 -22.32 -13.81 7.63
N TYR A 383 -21.16 -13.17 7.60
CA TYR A 383 -19.87 -13.79 7.93
C TYR A 383 -19.62 -13.71 9.44
N ASP A 384 -19.08 -14.78 10.02
CA ASP A 384 -18.67 -14.82 11.44
C ASP A 384 -17.32 -14.12 11.64
N GLU A 385 -16.45 -14.19 10.63
CA GLU A 385 -15.15 -13.53 10.62
C GLU A 385 -14.77 -13.14 9.19
N LEU A 386 -14.09 -12.01 9.05
CA LEU A 386 -13.65 -11.47 7.77
C LEU A 386 -12.20 -10.99 7.87
N PHE A 387 -11.38 -11.41 6.92
CA PHE A 387 -9.95 -11.11 6.85
C PHE A 387 -9.65 -10.19 5.66
N VAL A 388 -8.74 -9.24 5.87
CA VAL A 388 -8.11 -8.46 4.81
C VAL A 388 -6.70 -9.03 4.63
N ASP A 389 -6.54 -10.00 3.75
CA ASP A 389 -5.29 -10.74 3.55
C ASP A 389 -5.28 -11.43 2.17
N ASP A 390 -4.14 -12.02 1.79
CA ASP A 390 -4.04 -12.96 0.66
C ASP A 390 -4.79 -14.27 0.99
N LEU A 391 -5.01 -15.13 -0.01
CA LEU A 391 -5.83 -16.33 0.12
C LEU A 391 -5.20 -17.41 1.01
N VAL A 392 -3.86 -17.49 1.01
CA VAL A 392 -3.11 -18.58 1.66
C VAL A 392 -3.04 -18.46 3.19
N PRO A 393 -2.70 -17.30 3.80
CA PRO A 393 -2.55 -17.21 5.25
C PRO A 393 -3.80 -17.62 6.04
N PRO A 394 -5.04 -17.16 5.71
CA PRO A 394 -6.23 -17.58 6.44
C PRO A 394 -6.55 -19.08 6.34
N LEU A 395 -6.17 -19.74 5.24
CA LEU A 395 -6.26 -21.20 5.12
C LEU A 395 -5.27 -21.87 6.08
N GLN A 396 -4.04 -21.39 6.16
CA GLN A 396 -3.01 -21.91 7.05
C GLN A 396 -3.33 -21.68 8.54
N ASP A 397 -4.06 -20.63 8.88
CA ASP A 397 -4.54 -20.38 10.24
C ASP A 397 -5.70 -21.31 10.64
N ASN A 398 -6.37 -21.94 9.67
CA ASN A 398 -7.50 -22.85 9.87
C ASN A 398 -7.16 -24.32 9.55
N LYS A 399 -5.94 -24.78 9.86
CA LYS A 399 -5.48 -26.16 9.60
C LYS A 399 -6.43 -27.22 10.17
N GLY A 400 -6.91 -28.13 9.30
CA GLY A 400 -7.82 -29.22 9.63
C GLY A 400 -9.14 -28.78 10.26
N ALA A 401 -9.57 -27.53 10.02
CA ALA A 401 -10.72 -26.91 10.69
C ALA A 401 -11.87 -26.57 9.74
N LEU A 402 -11.74 -26.82 8.44
CA LEU A 402 -12.76 -26.49 7.44
C LEU A 402 -13.38 -27.75 6.84
N ASP A 403 -14.68 -27.70 6.57
CA ASP A 403 -15.38 -28.74 5.82
C ASP A 403 -15.51 -28.38 4.34
N LEU A 404 -15.55 -27.07 4.03
CA LEU A 404 -15.77 -26.55 2.70
C LEU A 404 -14.94 -25.28 2.45
N VAL A 405 -14.21 -25.27 1.34
CA VAL A 405 -13.54 -24.07 0.81
C VAL A 405 -14.19 -23.69 -0.51
N LEU A 406 -14.51 -22.41 -0.67
CA LEU A 406 -15.16 -21.81 -1.83
C LEU A 406 -14.22 -20.79 -2.48
N ALA A 407 -14.22 -20.69 -3.80
CA ALA A 407 -13.53 -19.62 -4.52
C ALA A 407 -14.28 -19.23 -5.80
N ALA A 408 -15.07 -18.14 -5.75
CA ALA A 408 -15.77 -17.64 -6.93
C ALA A 408 -15.00 -16.52 -7.62
N ASP A 409 -14.53 -16.79 -8.83
CA ASP A 409 -13.90 -15.80 -9.74
C ASP A 409 -12.73 -15.03 -9.14
N VAL A 410 -12.04 -15.63 -8.17
CA VAL A 410 -10.79 -15.11 -7.62
C VAL A 410 -9.57 -15.70 -8.32
N PHE A 411 -9.65 -16.93 -8.84
CA PHE A 411 -8.54 -17.57 -9.57
C PHE A 411 -8.27 -16.92 -10.92
N VAL A 412 -9.11 -16.01 -11.40
CA VAL A 412 -8.76 -15.17 -12.55
C VAL A 412 -7.62 -14.18 -12.25
N TYR A 413 -7.13 -14.10 -11.01
CA TYR A 413 -5.98 -13.27 -10.59
C TYR A 413 -4.77 -14.10 -10.14
N LEU A 414 -4.85 -15.43 -10.24
CA LEU A 414 -3.75 -16.35 -9.97
C LEU A 414 -3.51 -17.21 -11.22
N GLY A 415 -2.26 -17.33 -11.64
CA GLY A 415 -1.87 -18.25 -12.71
C GLY A 415 -1.54 -19.62 -12.15
N ASP A 416 -0.53 -19.70 -11.30
CA ASP A 416 -0.21 -20.95 -10.61
C ASP A 416 -1.09 -21.11 -9.37
N LEU A 417 -1.86 -22.20 -9.33
CA LEU A 417 -2.79 -22.51 -8.23
C LEU A 417 -2.19 -23.48 -7.20
N ASP A 418 -0.95 -23.94 -7.38
CA ASP A 418 -0.34 -24.99 -6.53
C ASP A 418 -0.34 -24.63 -5.04
N ASP A 419 0.08 -23.41 -4.69
CA ASP A 419 0.14 -22.95 -3.30
C ASP A 419 -1.25 -22.88 -2.64
N VAL A 420 -2.26 -22.43 -3.37
CA VAL A 420 -3.65 -22.37 -2.86
C VAL A 420 -4.22 -23.78 -2.70
N PHE A 421 -3.93 -24.69 -3.63
CA PHE A 421 -4.32 -26.10 -3.49
C PHE A 421 -3.67 -26.72 -2.25
N ALA A 422 -2.36 -26.53 -2.06
CA ALA A 422 -1.63 -27.03 -0.90
C ALA A 422 -2.23 -26.50 0.42
N ALA A 423 -2.45 -25.19 0.51
CA ALA A 423 -3.04 -24.55 1.69
C ALA A 423 -4.48 -25.02 1.94
N THR A 424 -5.24 -25.30 0.88
CA THR A 424 -6.61 -25.84 0.98
C THR A 424 -6.61 -27.27 1.52
N VAL A 425 -5.66 -28.12 1.09
CA VAL A 425 -5.51 -29.47 1.67
C VAL A 425 -5.20 -29.39 3.16
N GLU A 426 -4.31 -28.49 3.57
CA GLU A 426 -3.94 -28.35 4.97
C GLU A 426 -5.09 -27.84 5.85
N SER A 427 -6.02 -27.06 5.29
CA SER A 427 -7.14 -26.46 6.02
C SER A 427 -8.37 -27.36 6.12
N LEU A 428 -8.57 -28.24 5.13
CA LEU A 428 -9.72 -29.14 5.09
C LEU A 428 -9.60 -30.33 6.06
N ARG A 429 -10.75 -30.77 6.56
CA ARG A 429 -10.91 -32.07 7.22
C ARG A 429 -10.92 -33.20 6.18
N ALA A 430 -10.76 -34.44 6.65
CA ALA A 430 -10.93 -35.62 5.80
C ALA A 430 -12.31 -35.59 5.10
N GLU A 431 -12.35 -35.93 3.81
CA GLU A 431 -13.55 -35.83 2.94
C GLU A 431 -14.06 -34.38 2.72
N GLY A 432 -13.30 -33.37 3.14
CA GLY A 432 -13.62 -31.96 2.92
C GLY A 432 -13.71 -31.60 1.43
N LEU A 433 -14.50 -30.57 1.14
CA LEU A 433 -14.82 -30.14 -0.22
C LEU A 433 -14.11 -28.85 -0.60
N PHE A 434 -13.73 -28.76 -1.88
CA PHE A 434 -13.20 -27.55 -2.47
C PHE A 434 -13.95 -27.25 -3.76
N LEU A 435 -14.70 -26.13 -3.77
CA LEU A 435 -15.54 -25.70 -4.89
C LEU A 435 -15.05 -24.36 -5.42
N PHE A 436 -14.80 -24.27 -6.72
CA PHE A 436 -14.29 -23.04 -7.31
C PHE A 436 -14.62 -22.89 -8.79
N SER A 437 -14.51 -21.67 -9.29
CA SER A 437 -14.57 -21.37 -10.73
C SER A 437 -13.20 -21.04 -11.30
N THR A 438 -12.99 -21.38 -12.58
CA THR A 438 -11.90 -20.85 -13.39
C THR A 438 -12.42 -20.41 -14.75
N GLU A 439 -11.82 -19.35 -15.33
CA GLU A 439 -11.95 -19.15 -16.77
C GLU A 439 -11.19 -20.25 -17.51
N LYS A 440 -11.75 -20.75 -18.61
CA LYS A 440 -11.17 -21.88 -19.35
C LYS A 440 -10.16 -21.40 -20.38
N SER A 441 -8.96 -21.97 -20.39
CA SER A 441 -7.95 -21.74 -21.43
C SER A 441 -8.01 -22.85 -22.48
N GLU A 442 -7.93 -22.44 -23.76
CA GLU A 442 -7.80 -23.36 -24.92
C GLU A 442 -6.42 -23.26 -25.58
N SER A 443 -5.60 -22.29 -25.17
CA SER A 443 -4.35 -21.89 -25.84
C SER A 443 -3.09 -22.28 -25.07
N SER A 444 -3.22 -22.85 -23.88
CA SER A 444 -2.12 -23.24 -23.00
C SER A 444 -2.38 -24.62 -22.40
N ASP A 445 -1.31 -25.34 -22.06
CA ASP A 445 -1.37 -26.59 -21.31
C ASP A 445 -1.41 -26.37 -19.78
N ARG A 446 -1.16 -25.14 -19.32
CA ARG A 446 -1.19 -24.73 -17.90
C ARG A 446 -2.25 -23.65 -17.67
N TYR A 447 -1.82 -22.40 -17.63
CA TYR A 447 -2.64 -21.20 -17.59
C TYR A 447 -2.12 -20.21 -18.63
N GLU A 448 -2.93 -19.20 -18.91
CA GLU A 448 -2.56 -18.08 -19.76
C GLU A 448 -3.03 -16.78 -19.12
N LEU A 449 -2.28 -15.70 -19.36
CA LEU A 449 -2.71 -14.35 -19.01
C LEU A 449 -3.26 -13.66 -20.26
N ARG A 450 -4.52 -13.23 -20.20
CA ARG A 450 -5.21 -12.59 -21.32
C ARG A 450 -4.97 -11.09 -21.35
N GLU A 451 -5.26 -10.47 -22.50
CA GLU A 451 -5.24 -9.00 -22.66
C GLU A 451 -6.13 -8.25 -21.64
N SER A 452 -7.15 -8.93 -21.10
CA SER A 452 -8.00 -8.41 -20.03
C SER A 452 -7.29 -8.29 -18.67
N GLY A 453 -6.06 -8.78 -18.54
CA GLY A 453 -5.36 -8.90 -17.26
C GLY A 453 -5.97 -9.97 -16.35
N ARG A 454 -6.59 -11.01 -16.92
CA ARG A 454 -7.14 -12.15 -16.19
C ARG A 454 -6.53 -13.45 -16.64
N TYR A 455 -6.33 -14.36 -15.69
CA TYR A 455 -5.88 -15.71 -15.94
C TYR A 455 -7.02 -16.61 -16.38
N ALA A 456 -6.70 -17.50 -17.31
CA ALA A 456 -7.52 -18.65 -17.65
C ALA A 456 -6.69 -19.92 -17.54
N HIS A 457 -7.33 -21.03 -17.18
CA HIS A 457 -6.69 -22.27 -16.79
C HIS A 457 -7.10 -23.40 -17.73
N ALA A 458 -6.14 -24.21 -18.14
CA ALA A 458 -6.38 -25.43 -18.89
C ALA A 458 -6.97 -26.49 -17.96
N VAL A 459 -8.02 -27.18 -18.42
CA VAL A 459 -8.65 -28.26 -17.65
C VAL A 459 -7.65 -29.34 -17.22
N PRO A 460 -6.73 -29.83 -18.08
CA PRO A 460 -5.75 -30.84 -17.69
C PRO A 460 -4.81 -30.40 -16.56
N TYR A 461 -4.49 -29.11 -16.49
CA TYR A 461 -3.65 -28.55 -15.44
C TYR A 461 -4.36 -28.58 -14.08
N VAL A 462 -5.61 -28.10 -14.03
CA VAL A 462 -6.41 -28.12 -12.79
C VAL A 462 -6.65 -29.56 -12.30
N GLU A 463 -6.95 -30.49 -13.21
CA GLU A 463 -7.12 -31.91 -12.86
C GLU A 463 -5.83 -32.56 -12.37
N SER A 464 -4.69 -32.19 -12.96
CA SER A 464 -3.38 -32.65 -12.51
C SER A 464 -3.07 -32.15 -11.10
N LEU A 465 -3.35 -30.87 -10.80
CA LEU A 465 -3.20 -30.30 -9.47
C LEU A 465 -4.09 -30.99 -8.44
N ALA A 466 -5.37 -31.17 -8.77
CA ALA A 466 -6.30 -31.90 -7.91
C ALA A 466 -5.72 -33.28 -7.53
N LYS A 467 -5.23 -34.02 -8.52
CA LYS A 467 -4.65 -35.34 -8.29
C LYS A 467 -3.35 -35.30 -7.48
N SER A 468 -2.43 -34.37 -7.75
CA SER A 468 -1.15 -34.27 -7.03
C SER A 468 -1.33 -33.89 -5.56
N HIS A 469 -2.36 -33.12 -5.26
CA HIS A 469 -2.73 -32.69 -3.90
C HIS A 469 -3.70 -33.65 -3.20
N GLY A 470 -4.01 -34.80 -3.80
CA GLY A 470 -4.82 -35.83 -3.15
C GLY A 470 -6.32 -35.57 -3.17
N PHE A 471 -6.82 -34.73 -4.09
CA PHE A 471 -8.24 -34.60 -4.35
C PHE A 471 -8.74 -35.61 -5.38
N SER A 472 -9.99 -36.06 -5.20
CA SER A 472 -10.81 -36.65 -6.25
C SER A 472 -11.65 -35.56 -6.92
N VAL A 473 -11.59 -35.49 -8.25
CA VAL A 473 -12.45 -34.61 -9.05
C VAL A 473 -13.85 -35.22 -9.11
N LEU A 474 -14.80 -34.64 -8.38
CA LEU A 474 -16.22 -35.02 -8.49
C LEU A 474 -16.83 -34.48 -9.78
N SER A 475 -16.37 -33.30 -10.22
CA SER A 475 -16.83 -32.65 -11.45
C SER A 475 -15.98 -31.49 -11.95
N ASN A 476 -16.26 -31.10 -13.20
CA ASN A 476 -15.66 -29.97 -13.93
C ASN A 476 -16.66 -29.42 -14.98
N ASP A 477 -17.87 -29.01 -14.56
CA ASP A 477 -18.93 -28.59 -15.49
C ASP A 477 -18.51 -27.36 -16.31
N ASP A 478 -18.61 -27.46 -17.63
CA ASP A 478 -18.45 -26.32 -18.54
C ASP A 478 -19.67 -25.39 -18.43
N VAL A 479 -19.42 -24.12 -18.08
CA VAL A 479 -20.46 -23.12 -17.87
C VAL A 479 -20.10 -21.77 -18.49
N VAL A 480 -21.12 -20.96 -18.72
CA VAL A 480 -20.94 -19.51 -18.93
C VAL A 480 -20.93 -18.86 -17.56
N LEU A 481 -19.77 -18.37 -17.12
CA LEU A 481 -19.59 -17.75 -15.80
C LEU A 481 -20.28 -16.38 -15.72
N ARG A 482 -20.09 -15.59 -16.77
CA ARG A 482 -20.60 -14.23 -16.90
C ARG A 482 -20.64 -13.81 -18.38
N LYS A 483 -21.30 -12.69 -18.66
CA LYS A 483 -21.16 -11.98 -19.93
C LYS A 483 -20.30 -10.75 -19.75
N ASP A 484 -19.44 -10.46 -20.73
CA ASP A 484 -18.63 -9.25 -20.76
C ASP A 484 -18.77 -8.57 -22.14
N GLY A 485 -19.32 -7.35 -22.15
CA GLY A 485 -19.65 -6.65 -23.40
C GLY A 485 -20.60 -7.44 -24.32
N GLY A 486 -21.47 -8.27 -23.74
CA GLY A 486 -22.39 -9.15 -24.47
C GLY A 486 -21.76 -10.44 -25.02
N ARG A 487 -20.49 -10.71 -24.72
CA ARG A 487 -19.82 -11.99 -25.05
C ARG A 487 -19.81 -12.92 -23.85
N ASP A 488 -20.05 -14.20 -24.10
CA ASP A 488 -19.99 -15.22 -23.06
C ASP A 488 -18.54 -15.44 -22.62
N ILE A 489 -18.30 -15.36 -21.32
CA ILE A 489 -17.03 -15.78 -20.72
C ILE A 489 -17.22 -17.22 -20.22
N ASN A 490 -16.67 -18.14 -20.98
CA ASN A 490 -16.71 -19.56 -20.66
C ASN A 490 -15.70 -19.90 -19.57
N GLY A 491 -16.11 -20.80 -18.68
CA GLY A 491 -15.28 -21.31 -17.62
C GLY A 491 -15.75 -22.67 -17.16
N SER A 492 -15.16 -23.14 -16.07
CA SER A 492 -15.49 -24.42 -15.47
C SER A 492 -15.79 -24.23 -13.98
N ILE A 493 -16.78 -24.96 -13.47
CA ILE A 493 -17.03 -25.10 -12.04
C ILE A 493 -16.51 -26.46 -11.60
N TYR A 494 -15.58 -26.43 -10.66
CA TYR A 494 -14.98 -27.63 -10.10
C TYR A 494 -15.59 -27.96 -8.75
N ALA A 495 -15.85 -29.25 -8.53
CA ALA A 495 -16.06 -29.80 -7.21
C ALA A 495 -15.04 -30.89 -6.93
N LEU A 496 -14.20 -30.65 -5.93
CA LEU A 496 -13.15 -31.57 -5.51
C LEU A 496 -13.43 -32.08 -4.10
N ARG A 497 -13.07 -33.33 -3.82
CA ARG A 497 -13.15 -33.94 -2.48
C ARG A 497 -11.80 -34.47 -2.05
N LEU A 498 -11.36 -34.12 -0.85
CA LEU A 498 -10.10 -34.58 -0.29
C LEU A 498 -10.20 -36.07 0.07
N ASN A 499 -9.21 -36.87 -0.37
CA ASN A 499 -9.17 -38.33 -0.16
C ASN A 499 -8.70 -38.76 1.24
#